data_AF-A0A3D1KJE1-F1
#
_entry.id   AF-A0A3D1KJE1-F1
#
_cell.length_a   1.000
_cell.length_b   1.000
_cell.length_c   1.000
_cell.angle_alpha   90.00
_cell.angle_beta   90.00
_cell.angle_gamma   90.00
#
_symmetry.space_group_name_H-M   'P 1'
#
loop_
_entity.id
_entity.type
_entity.pdbx_description
1 polymer ?
#
loop_
_entity_poly.entity_id
_entity_poly.type
_entity_poly.pdbx_seq_one_letter_code
_entity_poly.pdbx_strand_id
1 'polypeptide(L)'
;MNRIIITIAFVLAITAQYNTASAQKAQDRQAKREALAERQAKFIAKEMKMDATTSSKFMTTYLQCQKEMWSLGPKRPPQKKKEMTEEATEAAIKANFSHSHKILDIREKYYSEYRKFLSPKQIMRVYRLEKKMMDKLSTPKKGKKPSKKD
;
A
#
# COMPACT_ATOMS: atom_id res chain seq x y z
N MET A 1 -30.16 45.00 -1.57
CA MET A 1 -28.98 44.41 -0.88
C MET A 1 -29.23 42.99 -0.41
N ASN A 2 -30.35 42.67 0.26
CA ASN A 2 -30.60 41.32 0.81
C ASN A 2 -30.63 40.18 -0.23
N ARG A 3 -31.03 40.44 -1.48
CA ARG A 3 -30.99 39.42 -2.56
C ARG A 3 -29.59 39.09 -3.06
N ILE A 4 -28.67 40.05 -3.06
CA ILE A 4 -27.29 39.86 -3.53
C ILE A 4 -26.48 39.08 -2.48
N ILE A 5 -26.73 39.34 -1.19
CA ILE A 5 -26.09 38.61 -0.08
C ILE A 5 -26.51 37.13 -0.07
N ILE A 6 -27.78 36.83 -0.35
CA ILE A 6 -28.29 35.44 -0.44
C ILE A 6 -27.66 34.69 -1.63
N THR A 7 -27.49 35.34 -2.78
CA THR A 7 -26.86 34.71 -3.96
C THR A 7 -25.36 34.45 -3.74
N ILE A 8 -24.65 35.36 -3.08
CA ILE A 8 -23.23 35.17 -2.73
C ILE A 8 -23.05 34.04 -1.70
N ALA A 9 -23.98 33.89 -0.75
CA ALA A 9 -23.95 32.79 0.23
C ALA A 9 -24.19 31.40 -0.40
N PHE A 10 -25.02 31.31 -1.45
CA PHE A 10 -25.27 30.04 -2.16
C PHE A 10 -24.08 29.58 -3.03
N VAL A 11 -23.31 30.51 -3.59
CA VAL A 11 -22.12 30.19 -4.41
C VAL A 11 -20.95 29.71 -3.54
N LEU A 12 -20.84 30.18 -2.29
CA LEU A 12 -19.82 29.72 -1.33
C LEU A 12 -20.10 28.33 -0.73
N ALA A 13 -21.36 27.87 -0.72
CA ALA A 13 -21.71 26.53 -0.25
C ALA A 13 -21.32 25.41 -1.24
N ILE A 14 -21.26 25.73 -2.54
CA ILE A 14 -20.97 24.76 -3.61
C ILE A 14 -19.45 24.46 -3.69
N THR A 15 -18.58 25.40 -3.36
CA THR A 15 -17.11 25.18 -3.37
C THR A 15 -16.61 24.34 -2.19
N ALA A 16 -17.33 24.31 -1.06
CA ALA A 16 -17.00 23.47 0.10
C ALA A 16 -17.30 21.97 -0.13
N GLN A 17 -18.21 21.64 -1.04
CA GLN A 17 -18.67 20.26 -1.29
C GLN A 17 -17.73 19.44 -2.20
N TYR A 18 -16.91 20.08 -3.03
CA TYR A 18 -15.93 19.38 -3.88
C TYR A 18 -14.70 18.89 -3.10
N ASN A 19 -14.33 19.60 -2.03
CA ASN A 19 -13.18 19.24 -1.19
C ASN A 19 -13.48 18.07 -0.25
N THR A 20 -14.70 17.97 0.29
CA THR A 20 -15.08 16.88 1.22
C THR A 20 -15.19 15.52 0.52
N ALA A 21 -15.71 15.48 -0.71
CA ALA A 21 -15.84 14.24 -1.48
C ALA A 21 -14.48 13.60 -1.86
N SER A 22 -13.45 14.42 -2.11
CA SER A 22 -12.10 13.92 -2.42
C SER A 22 -11.36 13.43 -1.16
N ALA A 23 -11.50 14.15 -0.05
CA ALA A 23 -10.97 13.77 1.26
C ALA A 23 -11.61 12.47 1.79
N GLN A 24 -12.92 12.33 1.66
CA GLN A 24 -13.65 11.12 2.08
C GLN A 24 -13.24 9.87 1.28
N LYS A 25 -13.04 10.01 -0.03
CA LYS A 25 -12.49 8.92 -0.87
C LYS A 25 -11.05 8.56 -0.52
N ALA A 26 -10.22 9.53 -0.12
CA ALA A 26 -8.85 9.28 0.30
C ALA A 26 -8.81 8.54 1.66
N GLN A 27 -9.63 8.97 2.62
CA GLN A 27 -9.76 8.34 3.93
C GLN A 27 -10.27 6.89 3.82
N ASP A 28 -11.30 6.64 2.98
CA ASP A 28 -11.82 5.29 2.75
C ASP A 28 -10.77 4.35 2.11
N ARG A 29 -9.97 4.86 1.16
CA ARG A 29 -8.85 4.09 0.59
C ARG A 29 -7.80 3.76 1.65
N GLN A 30 -7.47 4.70 2.53
CA GLN A 30 -6.50 4.47 3.60
C GLN A 30 -7.02 3.42 4.58
N ALA A 31 -8.26 3.54 5.04
CA ALA A 31 -8.89 2.58 5.93
C ALA A 31 -8.91 1.16 5.33
N LYS A 32 -9.22 1.03 4.04
CA LYS A 32 -9.19 -0.26 3.33
C LYS A 32 -7.78 -0.87 3.28
N ARG A 33 -6.75 -0.05 3.05
CA ARG A 33 -5.35 -0.52 3.06
C ARG A 33 -4.94 -0.98 4.45
N GLU A 34 -5.23 -0.20 5.48
CA GLU A 34 -4.92 -0.54 6.87
C GLU A 34 -5.61 -1.84 7.30
N ALA A 35 -6.91 -1.99 7.04
CA ALA A 35 -7.64 -3.22 7.34
C ALA A 35 -7.08 -4.45 6.60
N LEU A 36 -6.64 -4.27 5.35
CA LEU A 36 -5.98 -5.35 4.60
C LEU A 36 -4.65 -5.72 5.26
N ALA A 37 -3.79 -4.75 5.58
CA ALA A 37 -2.51 -5.01 6.24
C ALA A 37 -2.69 -5.66 7.62
N GLU A 38 -3.69 -5.24 8.39
CA GLU A 38 -4.01 -5.89 9.67
C GLU A 38 -4.36 -7.37 9.48
N ARG A 39 -5.20 -7.67 8.48
CA ARG A 39 -5.58 -9.06 8.18
C ARG A 39 -4.36 -9.89 7.75
N GLN A 40 -3.47 -9.30 6.96
CA GLN A 40 -2.20 -9.94 6.56
C GLN A 40 -1.30 -10.20 7.77
N ALA A 41 -1.12 -9.22 8.64
CA ALA A 41 -0.30 -9.34 9.84
C ALA A 41 -0.84 -10.42 10.78
N LYS A 42 -2.15 -10.44 11.02
CA LYS A 42 -2.84 -11.47 11.83
C LYS A 42 -2.63 -12.86 11.24
N PHE A 43 -2.74 -13.00 9.92
CA PHE A 43 -2.49 -14.27 9.23
C PHE A 43 -1.04 -14.74 9.42
N ILE A 44 -0.06 -13.87 9.20
CA ILE A 44 1.36 -14.21 9.36
C ILE A 44 1.68 -14.57 10.82
N ALA A 45 1.19 -13.80 11.79
CA ALA A 45 1.40 -14.09 13.21
C ALA A 45 0.86 -15.48 13.59
N LYS A 46 -0.34 -15.83 13.08
CA LYS A 46 -0.93 -17.16 13.25
C LYS A 46 -0.10 -18.28 12.61
N GLU A 47 0.33 -18.11 11.37
CA GLU A 47 1.17 -19.10 10.65
C GLU A 47 2.55 -19.28 11.30
N MET A 48 3.07 -18.20 11.87
CA MET A 48 4.31 -18.18 12.64
C MET A 48 4.16 -18.74 14.05
N LYS A 49 2.92 -18.98 14.52
CA LYS A 49 2.59 -19.42 15.88
C LYS A 49 3.21 -18.51 16.94
N MET A 50 3.13 -17.19 16.71
CA MET A 50 3.63 -16.20 17.66
C MET A 50 2.77 -16.19 18.93
N ASP A 51 3.38 -15.96 20.09
CA ASP A 51 2.65 -15.67 21.33
C ASP A 51 1.94 -14.31 21.27
N ALA A 52 1.10 -14.00 22.25
CA ALA A 52 0.29 -12.77 22.25
C ALA A 52 1.16 -11.49 22.25
N THR A 53 2.26 -11.48 23.02
CA THR A 53 3.16 -10.34 23.14
C THR A 53 3.93 -10.11 21.84
N THR A 54 4.50 -11.17 21.27
CA THR A 54 5.23 -11.13 20.01
C THR A 54 4.30 -10.78 18.85
N SER A 55 3.08 -11.32 18.82
CA SER A 55 2.07 -11.00 17.81
C SER A 55 1.69 -9.52 17.82
N SER A 56 1.48 -8.94 19.00
CA SER A 56 1.16 -7.51 19.13
C SER A 56 2.30 -6.62 18.60
N LYS A 57 3.54 -6.88 19.02
CA LYS A 57 4.73 -6.18 18.51
C LYS A 57 4.85 -6.33 16.99
N PHE A 58 4.74 -7.56 16.49
CA PHE A 58 4.81 -7.86 15.07
C PHE A 58 3.76 -7.09 14.25
N MET A 59 2.50 -7.12 14.69
CA MET A 59 1.41 -6.45 13.99
C MET A 59 1.63 -4.94 13.92
N THR A 60 2.00 -4.31 15.04
CA THR A 60 2.30 -2.88 15.07
C THR A 60 3.44 -2.53 14.13
N THR A 61 4.58 -3.24 14.22
CA THR A 61 5.74 -3.01 13.35
C THR A 61 5.40 -3.24 11.87
N TYR A 62 4.63 -4.28 11.55
CA TYR A 62 4.19 -4.56 10.17
C TYR A 62 3.28 -3.47 9.61
N LEU A 63 2.32 -2.98 10.39
CA LEU A 63 1.43 -1.90 9.97
C LEU A 63 2.20 -0.61 9.70
N GLN A 64 3.17 -0.27 10.55
CA GLN A 64 4.03 0.89 10.34
C GLN A 64 4.88 0.75 9.06
N CYS A 65 5.47 -0.43 8.82
CA CYS A 65 6.20 -0.73 7.59
C CYS A 65 5.32 -0.55 6.34
N GLN A 66 4.11 -1.11 6.36
CA GLN A 66 3.16 -0.98 5.27
C GLN A 66 2.74 0.48 5.04
N LYS A 67 2.50 1.25 6.10
CA LYS A 67 2.19 2.69 5.99
C LYS A 67 3.32 3.47 5.31
N GLU A 68 4.57 3.25 5.70
CA GLU A 68 5.72 3.90 5.06
C GLU A 68 5.86 3.49 3.58
N MET A 69 5.69 2.21 3.29
CA MET A 69 5.69 1.70 1.90
C MET A 69 4.58 2.33 1.05
N TRP A 70 3.39 2.55 1.59
CA TRP A 70 2.29 3.17 0.85
C TRP A 70 2.42 4.68 0.71
N SER A 71 3.00 5.35 1.70
CA SER A 71 3.33 6.78 1.64
C SER A 71 4.36 7.08 0.56
N LEU A 72 5.27 6.15 0.28
CA LEU A 72 6.19 6.24 -0.85
C LEU A 72 5.47 6.18 -2.22
N GLY A 73 4.28 5.57 -2.26
CA GLY A 73 3.45 5.44 -3.45
C GLY A 73 3.91 4.32 -4.40
N PRO A 74 3.10 3.99 -5.43
CA PRO A 74 3.50 2.99 -6.42
C PRO A 74 4.68 3.49 -7.25
N LYS A 75 5.54 2.56 -7.69
CA LYS A 75 6.57 2.85 -8.69
C LYS A 75 5.89 3.46 -9.92
N ARG A 76 6.46 4.54 -10.45
CA ARG A 76 5.95 5.16 -11.68
C ARG A 76 5.95 4.10 -12.79
N PRO A 77 4.82 3.85 -13.46
CA PRO A 77 4.80 2.93 -14.58
C PRO A 77 5.76 3.46 -15.65
N PRO A 78 6.45 2.58 -16.39
CA PRO A 78 7.16 3.03 -17.58
C PRO A 78 6.14 3.75 -18.48
N GLN A 79 6.42 5.01 -18.81
CA GLN A 79 5.55 5.74 -19.72
C GLN A 79 5.49 4.97 -21.04
N LYS A 80 4.30 4.91 -21.66
CA LYS A 80 4.14 4.21 -22.95
C LYS A 80 5.11 4.86 -23.94
N LYS A 81 5.92 4.04 -24.60
CA LYS A 81 7.09 4.34 -25.47
C LYS A 81 6.89 5.34 -26.64
N LYS A 82 5.80 6.12 -26.70
CA LYS A 82 5.70 7.20 -27.69
C LYS A 82 6.61 8.35 -27.24
N GLU A 83 7.85 8.26 -27.74
CA GLU A 83 8.86 9.32 -27.87
C GLU A 83 9.06 10.19 -26.61
N MET A 84 9.74 9.62 -25.61
CA MET A 84 10.43 10.43 -24.60
C MET A 84 11.79 10.84 -25.17
N THR A 85 12.21 12.08 -24.90
CA THR A 85 13.59 12.51 -25.19
C THR A 85 14.60 11.72 -24.36
N GLU A 86 15.88 11.73 -24.74
CA GLU A 86 16.94 11.06 -23.98
C GLU A 86 17.04 11.61 -22.55
N GLU A 87 16.91 12.92 -22.35
CA GLU A 87 16.94 13.55 -21.03
C GLU A 87 15.75 13.13 -20.16
N ALA A 88 14.56 13.07 -20.75
CA ALA A 88 13.36 12.62 -20.05
C ALA A 88 13.47 11.14 -19.66
N THR A 89 14.08 10.33 -20.54
CA THR A 89 14.35 8.90 -20.30
C THR A 89 15.37 8.73 -19.17
N GLU A 90 16.47 9.47 -19.18
CA GLU A 90 17.48 9.45 -18.12
C GLU A 90 16.89 9.90 -16.77
N ALA A 91 16.09 10.97 -16.75
CA ALA A 91 15.40 11.43 -15.54
C ALA A 91 14.45 10.36 -14.98
N ALA A 92 13.72 9.65 -15.84
CA ALA A 92 12.84 8.56 -15.43
C ALA A 92 13.62 7.37 -14.86
N ILE A 93 14.77 7.03 -15.46
CA ILE A 93 15.68 5.98 -14.97
C ILE A 93 16.21 6.37 -13.57
N LYS A 94 16.74 7.58 -13.40
CA LYS A 94 17.23 8.08 -12.10
C LYS A 94 16.14 8.11 -11.03
N ALA A 95 14.94 8.54 -11.38
CA ALA A 95 13.80 8.52 -10.46
C ALA A 95 13.42 7.09 -10.02
N ASN A 96 13.53 6.11 -10.93
CA ASN A 96 13.30 4.70 -10.60
C ASN A 96 14.36 4.15 -9.65
N PHE A 97 15.63 4.52 -9.83
CA PHE A 97 16.69 4.15 -8.88
C PHE A 97 16.44 4.76 -7.52
N SER A 98 16.19 6.06 -7.44
CA SER A 98 15.89 6.76 -6.17
C SER A 98 14.70 6.13 -5.45
N HIS A 99 13.62 5.80 -6.17
CA HIS A 99 12.47 5.11 -5.57
C HIS A 99 12.84 3.70 -5.07
N SER A 100 13.66 2.96 -5.82
CA SER A 100 14.10 1.62 -5.42
C SER A 100 14.99 1.66 -4.17
N HIS A 101 15.88 2.64 -4.05
CA HIS A 101 16.67 2.88 -2.85
C HIS A 101 15.80 3.14 -1.63
N LYS A 102 14.79 4.02 -1.74
CA LYS A 102 13.85 4.29 -0.63
C LYS A 102 13.11 3.03 -0.16
N ILE A 103 12.77 2.12 -1.08
CA ILE A 103 12.17 0.82 -0.71
C ILE A 103 13.18 -0.02 0.08
N LEU A 104 14.45 -0.05 -0.32
CA LEU A 104 15.49 -0.77 0.40
C LEU A 104 15.70 -0.18 1.79
N ASP A 105 15.77 1.15 1.91
CA ASP A 105 15.94 1.84 3.19
C ASP A 105 14.81 1.48 4.18
N ILE A 106 13.55 1.49 3.71
CA ILE A 106 12.40 1.07 4.54
C ILE A 106 12.56 -0.40 4.97
N ARG A 107 12.94 -1.29 4.05
CA ARG A 107 13.11 -2.71 4.36
C ARG A 107 14.21 -2.97 5.38
N GLU A 108 15.34 -2.28 5.27
CA GLU A 108 16.47 -2.38 6.20
C GLU A 108 16.10 -1.82 7.59
N LYS A 109 15.41 -0.69 7.63
CA LYS A 109 14.86 -0.11 8.86
C LYS A 109 13.96 -1.11 9.58
N TYR A 110 12.97 -1.66 8.90
CA TYR A 110 12.02 -2.58 9.54
C TYR A 110 12.61 -3.96 9.81
N TYR A 111 13.60 -4.41 9.06
CA TYR A 111 14.41 -5.57 9.45
C TYR A 111 15.03 -5.36 10.83
N SER A 112 15.64 -4.19 11.07
CA SER A 112 16.24 -3.85 12.37
C SER A 112 15.20 -3.80 13.49
N GLU A 113 14.00 -3.28 13.21
CA GLU A 113 12.88 -3.31 14.16
C GLU A 113 12.42 -4.73 14.48
N TYR A 114 12.24 -5.59 13.48
CA TYR A 114 11.89 -6.99 13.69
C TYR A 114 12.96 -7.75 14.47
N ARG A 115 14.24 -7.46 14.24
CA ARG A 115 15.36 -8.11 14.94
C ARG A 115 15.37 -7.91 16.44
N LYS A 116 14.64 -6.91 16.96
CA LYS A 116 14.46 -6.68 18.41
C LYS A 116 13.63 -7.80 19.08
N PHE A 117 12.84 -8.56 18.33
CA PHE A 117 11.95 -9.59 18.89
C PHE A 117 11.79 -10.86 18.04
N LEU A 118 12.36 -10.90 16.82
CA LEU A 118 12.41 -12.07 15.95
C LEU A 118 13.85 -12.42 15.58
N SER A 119 14.14 -13.71 15.51
CA SER A 119 15.40 -14.20 14.95
C SER A 119 15.45 -14.01 13.43
N PRO A 120 16.65 -13.96 12.81
CA PRO A 120 16.80 -13.89 11.35
C PRO A 120 16.03 -15.00 10.60
N LYS A 121 16.02 -16.22 11.15
CA LYS A 121 15.29 -17.36 10.56
C LYS A 121 13.78 -17.13 10.56
N GLN A 122 13.23 -16.56 11.64
CA GLN A 122 11.81 -16.22 11.72
C GLN A 122 11.45 -15.09 10.75
N ILE A 123 12.29 -14.05 10.63
CA ILE A 123 12.08 -12.95 9.67
C ILE A 123 12.09 -13.48 8.23
N MET A 124 13.04 -14.35 7.88
CA MET A 124 13.07 -14.99 6.57
C MET A 124 11.78 -15.77 6.28
N ARG A 125 11.20 -16.43 7.30
CA ARG A 125 9.93 -17.14 7.16
C ARG A 125 8.76 -16.18 6.96
N VAL A 126 8.73 -15.04 7.65
CA VAL A 126 7.76 -13.96 7.43
C VAL A 126 7.79 -13.51 5.97
N TYR A 127 8.96 -13.18 5.42
CA TYR A 127 9.08 -12.74 4.02
C TYR A 127 8.59 -13.79 3.00
N ARG A 128 8.82 -15.08 3.28
CA ARG A 128 8.30 -16.17 2.44
C ARG A 128 6.77 -16.25 2.49
N LEU A 129 6.17 -16.07 3.67
CA LEU A 129 4.72 -16.07 3.85
C LEU A 129 4.08 -14.87 3.14
N GLU A 130 4.66 -13.68 3.28
CA GLU A 130 4.24 -12.47 2.56
C GLU A 130 4.27 -12.67 1.05
N LYS A 131 5.39 -13.17 0.52
CA LYS A 131 5.55 -13.44 -0.91
C LYS A 131 4.50 -14.45 -1.41
N LYS A 132 4.34 -15.58 -0.72
CA LYS A 132 3.35 -16.61 -1.08
C LYS A 132 1.92 -16.07 -1.09
N MET A 133 1.61 -15.17 -0.17
CA MET A 133 0.32 -14.50 -0.11
C MET A 133 0.13 -13.53 -1.29
N MET A 134 1.15 -12.73 -1.62
CA MET A 134 1.12 -11.85 -2.79
C MET A 134 0.99 -12.63 -4.09
N ASP A 135 1.72 -13.74 -4.24
CA ASP A 135 1.67 -14.58 -5.43
C ASP A 135 0.24 -15.07 -5.69
N LYS A 136 -0.45 -15.56 -4.65
CA LYS A 136 -1.87 -15.98 -4.73
C LYS A 136 -2.83 -14.87 -5.14
N LEU A 137 -2.53 -13.63 -4.77
CA LEU A 137 -3.34 -12.46 -5.14
C LEU A 137 -3.06 -12.00 -6.58
N SER A 138 -1.81 -12.17 -7.05
CA SER A 138 -1.39 -11.79 -8.40
C SER A 138 -1.74 -12.82 -9.47
N THR A 139 -1.91 -14.10 -9.12
CA THR A 139 -2.30 -15.13 -10.10
C THR A 139 -3.75 -14.92 -10.54
N PRO A 140 -4.03 -14.69 -11.84
CA PRO A 140 -5.39 -14.69 -12.34
C PRO A 140 -6.02 -16.05 -12.03
N LYS A 141 -7.24 -16.07 -11.45
CA LYS A 141 -8.00 -17.32 -11.32
C LYS A 141 -8.24 -17.85 -12.73
N LYS A 142 -7.45 -18.82 -13.20
CA LYS A 142 -7.77 -19.57 -14.43
C LYS A 142 -9.19 -20.10 -14.24
N GLY A 143 -10.09 -19.68 -15.13
CA GLY A 143 -11.51 -20.01 -15.04
C GLY A 143 -11.70 -21.52 -14.92
N LYS A 144 -12.48 -21.95 -13.93
CA LYS A 144 -13.14 -23.24 -14.00
C LYS A 144 -14.04 -23.18 -15.24
N LYS A 145 -13.64 -23.83 -16.34
CA LYS A 145 -14.59 -24.12 -17.42
C LYS A 145 -15.73 -24.95 -16.80
N PRO A 146 -17.01 -24.58 -16.99
CA PRO A 146 -18.09 -25.46 -16.60
C PRO A 146 -17.95 -26.74 -17.43
N SER A 147 -17.85 -27.87 -16.75
CA SER A 147 -18.02 -29.19 -17.37
C SER A 147 -19.40 -29.22 -18.01
N LYS A 148 -19.47 -29.23 -19.35
CA LYS A 148 -20.68 -29.70 -20.02
C LYS A 148 -20.87 -31.15 -19.57
N LYS A 149 -21.99 -31.42 -18.88
CA LYS A 149 -22.52 -32.77 -18.79
C LYS A 149 -23.13 -33.07 -20.16
N ASP A 150 -22.61 -34.10 -20.80
CA ASP A 150 -23.31 -34.82 -21.86
C ASP A 150 -24.46 -35.64 -21.25
#